data_AF-A0A3C1SJI7-F1
#
_entry.id   AF-A0A3C1SJI7-F1
#
_cell.length_a   1.000
_cell.length_b   1.000
_cell.length_c   1.000
_cell.angle_alpha   90.00
_cell.angle_beta   90.00
_cell.angle_gamma   90.00
#
_symmetry.space_group_name_H-M   'P 1'
#
loop_
_entity.id
_entity.type
_entity.pdbx_description
1 polymer ?
#
loop_
_entity_poly.entity_id
_entity_poly.type
_entity_poly.pdbx_seq_one_letter_code
_entity_poly.pdbx_strand_id
1 'polypeptide(L)'
;MEFTQEQIDSLSVNEVEIMKRIAAELNIKINQVSAVISLVAEGCTIPFISRYRKEKHGSLDEVQVRDCDHLFTSYKNLEERRLEIVKGIFAQNKLTESLYNAAMNAKTLAELEDLWAPFKKKKKTRGMIAAEKGLEPLADFIADAANNDAAVEAKASEFIKTDAAEEALNVPTVEDAIKGAQDILAERISQDSANRSAVHDLYIATGSMETKGIVPDGQDAETAEKMSTYKMYWDYSEPLNQIKPHRILAINRAEREGALEVTLDVSVDEAVKEIQKKYKRGNKYYDNAIEDGVVRLLSPAVLREIRSDEFDEADAHGIGVF
;
A
#
# COMPACT_ATOMS: atom_id res chain seq x y z
N MET A 1 2.09 -11.94 -35.10
CA MET A 1 1.79 -10.59 -35.62
C MET A 1 2.69 -9.59 -34.90
N GLU A 2 3.36 -8.66 -35.59
CA GLU A 2 4.09 -7.58 -34.91
C GLU A 2 3.11 -6.46 -34.58
N PHE A 3 3.02 -6.09 -33.29
CA PHE A 3 2.18 -4.98 -32.83
C PHE A 3 2.87 -3.66 -33.17
N THR A 4 2.14 -2.71 -33.77
CA THR A 4 2.65 -1.36 -34.02
C THR A 4 2.26 -0.41 -32.90
N GLN A 5 3.05 0.65 -32.70
CA GLN A 5 2.72 1.71 -31.75
C GLN A 5 1.34 2.32 -32.05
N GLU A 6 1.02 2.53 -33.33
CA GLU A 6 -0.28 3.03 -33.78
C GLU A 6 -1.45 2.13 -33.37
N GLN A 7 -1.29 0.80 -33.49
CA GLN A 7 -2.29 -0.16 -33.03
C GLN A 7 -2.51 -0.06 -31.52
N ILE A 8 -1.43 0.01 -30.74
CA ILE A 8 -1.48 0.06 -29.27
C ILE A 8 -2.08 1.38 -28.77
N ASP A 9 -1.77 2.49 -29.43
CA ASP A 9 -2.31 3.81 -29.07
C ASP A 9 -3.79 3.95 -29.42
N SER A 10 -4.25 3.26 -30.48
CA SER A 10 -5.68 3.24 -30.85
C SER A 10 -6.57 2.45 -29.87
N LEU A 11 -5.98 1.64 -28.98
CA LEU A 11 -6.76 0.88 -27.99
C LEU A 11 -7.46 1.82 -27.00
N SER A 12 -8.76 1.61 -26.87
CA SER A 12 -9.66 2.39 -26.01
C SER A 12 -10.76 1.49 -25.44
N VAL A 13 -11.33 1.93 -24.31
CA VAL A 13 -12.40 1.20 -23.64
C VAL A 13 -13.66 1.24 -24.50
N ASN A 14 -14.20 0.07 -24.81
CA ASN A 14 -15.45 -0.04 -25.56
C ASN A 14 -16.65 -0.07 -24.61
N GLU A 15 -17.12 1.12 -24.22
CA GLU A 15 -18.27 1.26 -23.31
C GLU A 15 -19.55 0.61 -23.84
N VAL A 16 -19.71 0.52 -25.17
CA VAL A 16 -20.87 -0.15 -25.80
C VAL A 16 -20.85 -1.65 -25.52
N GLU A 17 -19.68 -2.28 -25.57
CA GLU A 17 -19.54 -3.70 -25.27
C GLU A 17 -19.76 -3.99 -23.78
N ILE A 18 -19.28 -3.10 -22.89
CA ILE A 18 -19.59 -3.15 -21.46
C ILE A 18 -21.10 -3.09 -21.24
N MET A 19 -21.80 -2.14 -21.87
CA MET A 19 -23.25 -2.01 -21.74
C MET A 19 -24.01 -3.23 -22.27
N LYS A 20 -23.54 -3.88 -23.36
CA LYS A 20 -24.11 -5.14 -23.85
C LYS A 20 -23.96 -6.28 -22.84
N ARG A 21 -22.78 -6.40 -22.23
CA ARG A 21 -22.52 -7.41 -21.20
C ARG A 21 -23.47 -7.24 -20.01
N ILE A 22 -23.61 -6.02 -19.51
CA ILE A 22 -24.53 -5.69 -18.40
C ILE A 22 -25.98 -6.00 -18.77
N ALA A 23 -26.40 -5.61 -19.98
CA ALA A 23 -27.74 -5.89 -20.47
C ALA A 23 -28.04 -7.40 -20.50
N ALA A 24 -27.10 -8.22 -20.92
CA ALA A 24 -27.23 -9.68 -20.90
C ALA A 24 -27.26 -10.25 -19.48
N GLU A 25 -26.39 -9.75 -18.59
CA GLU A 25 -26.26 -10.22 -17.21
C GLU A 25 -27.49 -9.89 -16.34
N LEU A 26 -28.03 -8.68 -16.50
CA LEU A 26 -29.24 -8.23 -15.80
C LEU A 26 -30.54 -8.60 -16.52
N ASN A 27 -30.45 -9.22 -17.70
CA ASN A 27 -31.58 -9.57 -18.57
C ASN A 27 -32.50 -8.35 -18.88
N ILE A 28 -31.88 -7.24 -19.27
CA ILE A 28 -32.54 -5.97 -19.65
C ILE A 28 -32.05 -5.48 -21.02
N LYS A 29 -32.65 -4.41 -21.55
CA LYS A 29 -32.24 -3.87 -22.86
C LYS A 29 -31.03 -2.94 -22.70
N ILE A 30 -30.14 -2.96 -23.70
CA ILE A 30 -28.95 -2.08 -23.78
C ILE A 30 -29.33 -0.60 -23.63
N ASN A 31 -30.42 -0.17 -24.26
CA ASN A 31 -30.90 1.21 -24.16
C ASN A 31 -31.29 1.60 -22.72
N GLN A 32 -31.72 0.65 -21.88
CA GLN A 32 -32.04 0.90 -20.47
C GLN A 32 -30.76 1.09 -19.65
N VAL A 33 -29.75 0.25 -19.88
CA VAL A 33 -28.41 0.41 -19.29
C VAL A 33 -27.83 1.77 -19.68
N SER A 34 -27.81 2.07 -20.98
CA SER A 34 -27.29 3.33 -21.51
C SER A 34 -27.98 4.55 -20.89
N ALA A 35 -29.31 4.52 -20.73
CA ALA A 35 -30.03 5.60 -20.08
C ALA A 35 -29.65 5.78 -18.60
N VAL A 36 -29.45 4.68 -17.85
CA VAL A 36 -28.99 4.76 -16.45
C VAL A 36 -27.58 5.36 -16.38
N ILE A 37 -26.64 4.87 -17.20
CA ILE A 37 -25.26 5.36 -17.20
C ILE A 37 -25.16 6.83 -17.60
N SER A 38 -25.94 7.28 -18.58
CA SER A 38 -26.00 8.71 -18.93
C SER A 38 -26.51 9.58 -17.78
N LEU A 39 -27.54 9.13 -17.05
CA LEU A 39 -28.08 9.87 -15.91
C LEU A 39 -27.09 9.93 -14.74
N VAL A 40 -26.34 8.85 -14.50
CA VAL A 40 -25.26 8.85 -13.49
C VAL A 40 -24.13 9.80 -13.92
N ALA A 41 -23.75 9.79 -15.19
CA ALA A 41 -22.74 10.71 -15.73
C ALA A 41 -23.16 12.20 -15.65
N GLU A 42 -24.47 12.48 -15.69
CA GLU A 42 -25.04 13.81 -15.42
C GLU A 42 -25.03 14.19 -13.92
N GLY A 43 -24.55 13.31 -13.03
CA GLY A 43 -24.46 13.54 -11.58
C GLY A 43 -25.73 13.18 -10.80
N CYS A 44 -26.68 12.45 -11.40
CA CYS A 44 -27.88 12.01 -10.69
C CYS A 44 -27.55 10.85 -9.74
N THR A 45 -28.09 10.90 -8.51
CA THR A 45 -27.94 9.78 -7.56
C THR A 45 -28.88 8.63 -7.88
N ILE A 46 -28.53 7.41 -7.48
CA ILE A 46 -29.36 6.21 -7.68
C ILE A 46 -30.80 6.41 -7.14
N PRO A 47 -31.02 6.89 -5.90
CA PRO A 47 -32.38 7.14 -5.41
C PRO A 47 -33.14 8.19 -6.23
N PHE A 48 -32.44 9.19 -6.78
CA PHE A 48 -33.06 10.21 -7.63
C PHE A 48 -33.48 9.62 -8.97
N ILE A 49 -32.61 8.83 -9.62
CA ILE A 49 -32.91 8.16 -10.89
C ILE A 49 -34.12 7.25 -10.73
N SER A 50 -34.09 6.35 -9.75
CA SER A 50 -35.14 5.35 -9.52
C SER A 50 -36.49 5.96 -9.13
N ARG A 51 -36.52 7.17 -8.55
CA ARG A 51 -37.77 7.85 -8.17
C ARG A 51 -38.30 8.81 -9.23
N TYR A 52 -37.43 9.61 -9.86
CA TYR A 52 -37.82 10.77 -10.67
C TYR A 52 -37.46 10.66 -12.16
N ARG A 53 -36.80 9.57 -12.58
CA ARG A 53 -36.38 9.35 -13.98
C ARG A 53 -36.81 8.00 -14.55
N LYS A 54 -37.82 7.33 -13.95
CA LYS A 54 -38.33 6.02 -14.37
C LYS A 54 -38.58 5.88 -15.87
N GLU A 55 -39.25 6.87 -16.47
CA GLU A 55 -39.58 6.87 -17.90
C GLU A 55 -38.35 6.83 -18.82
N LYS A 56 -37.21 7.40 -18.38
CA LYS A 56 -35.98 7.50 -19.20
C LYS A 56 -35.31 6.14 -19.41
N HIS A 57 -35.41 5.24 -18.44
CA HIS A 57 -34.78 3.91 -18.48
C HIS A 57 -35.80 2.77 -18.55
N GLY A 58 -37.08 3.06 -18.83
CA GLY A 58 -38.12 2.06 -18.98
C GLY A 58 -38.55 1.39 -17.67
N SER A 59 -38.57 2.13 -16.57
CA SER A 59 -39.11 1.73 -15.27
C SER A 59 -38.40 0.55 -14.59
N LEU A 60 -37.07 0.49 -14.73
CA LEU A 60 -36.20 -0.36 -13.88
C LEU A 60 -36.42 -0.05 -12.38
N ASP A 61 -36.26 -1.06 -11.53
CA ASP A 61 -36.29 -0.86 -10.08
C ASP A 61 -34.96 -0.30 -9.55
N GLU A 62 -34.93 0.08 -8.26
CA GLU A 62 -33.75 0.68 -7.63
C GLU A 62 -32.55 -0.27 -7.59
N VAL A 63 -32.78 -1.57 -7.45
CA VAL A 63 -31.71 -2.59 -7.43
C VAL A 63 -31.08 -2.67 -8.82
N GLN A 64 -31.90 -2.77 -9.87
CA GLN A 64 -31.43 -2.79 -11.26
C GLN A 64 -30.66 -1.53 -11.65
N VAL A 65 -31.10 -0.34 -11.21
CA VAL A 65 -30.39 0.92 -11.48
C VAL A 65 -29.03 0.95 -10.77
N ARG A 66 -28.98 0.49 -9.50
CA ARG A 66 -27.73 0.35 -8.74
C ARG A 66 -26.76 -0.63 -9.38
N ASP A 67 -27.26 -1.79 -9.80
CA ASP A 67 -26.46 -2.85 -10.40
C ASP A 67 -25.88 -2.42 -11.76
N CYS A 68 -26.64 -1.65 -12.56
CA CYS A 68 -26.13 -1.05 -13.80
C CYS A 68 -24.89 -0.19 -13.54
N ASP A 69 -24.96 0.72 -12.56
CA ASP A 69 -23.88 1.65 -12.23
C ASP A 69 -22.65 0.91 -11.67
N HIS A 70 -22.88 0.00 -10.73
CA HIS A 70 -21.82 -0.80 -10.12
C HIS A 70 -21.09 -1.68 -11.14
N LEU A 71 -21.84 -2.42 -11.97
CA LEU A 71 -21.25 -3.28 -13.00
C LEU A 71 -20.54 -2.47 -14.08
N PHE A 72 -21.09 -1.33 -14.51
CA PHE A 72 -20.43 -0.46 -15.48
C PHE A 72 -19.11 0.06 -14.95
N THR A 73 -19.09 0.57 -13.72
CA THR A 73 -17.86 1.04 -13.06
C THR A 73 -16.84 -0.08 -12.94
N SER A 74 -17.26 -1.27 -12.46
CA SER A 74 -16.36 -2.41 -12.32
C SER A 74 -15.77 -2.88 -13.65
N TYR A 75 -16.58 -2.98 -14.70
CA TYR A 75 -16.12 -3.42 -16.03
C TYR A 75 -15.29 -2.36 -16.73
N LYS A 76 -15.61 -1.08 -16.57
CA LYS A 76 -14.79 0.01 -17.07
C LYS A 76 -13.39 -0.01 -16.44
N ASN A 77 -13.31 -0.14 -15.11
CA ASN A 77 -12.03 -0.25 -14.41
C ASN A 77 -11.22 -1.47 -14.87
N LEU A 78 -11.89 -2.61 -15.11
CA LEU A 78 -11.24 -3.81 -15.63
C LEU A 78 -10.63 -3.57 -17.03
N GLU A 79 -11.38 -2.95 -17.94
CA GLU A 79 -10.92 -2.66 -19.30
C GLU A 79 -9.83 -1.58 -19.32
N GLU A 80 -9.95 -0.51 -18.51
CA GLU A 80 -8.89 0.49 -18.36
C GLU A 80 -7.58 -0.16 -17.90
N ARG A 81 -7.67 -1.04 -16.89
CA ARG A 81 -6.52 -1.78 -16.39
C ARG A 81 -5.93 -2.75 -17.42
N ARG A 82 -6.79 -3.43 -18.20
CA ARG A 82 -6.38 -4.29 -19.30
C ARG A 82 -5.52 -3.53 -20.30
N LEU A 83 -5.98 -2.35 -20.73
CA LEU A 83 -5.26 -1.52 -21.69
C LEU A 83 -3.95 -0.99 -21.12
N GLU A 84 -3.94 -0.57 -19.85
CA GLU A 84 -2.71 -0.14 -19.16
C GLU A 84 -1.66 -1.25 -19.16
N ILE A 85 -2.04 -2.48 -18.84
CA ILE A 85 -1.15 -3.64 -18.82
C ILE A 85 -0.61 -3.94 -20.22
N VAL A 86 -1.47 -3.98 -21.24
CA VAL A 86 -1.04 -4.21 -22.63
C VAL A 86 -0.05 -3.15 -23.10
N LYS A 87 -0.35 -1.87 -22.86
CA LYS A 87 0.55 -0.75 -23.15
C LYS A 87 1.87 -0.86 -22.38
N GLY A 88 1.80 -1.24 -21.11
CA GLY A 88 2.98 -1.42 -20.24
C GLY A 88 3.90 -2.56 -20.68
N ILE A 89 3.34 -3.69 -21.13
CA ILE A 89 4.13 -4.82 -21.66
C ILE A 89 4.73 -4.44 -23.04
N PHE A 90 3.96 -3.74 -23.87
CA PHE A 90 4.42 -3.26 -25.17
C PHE A 90 5.58 -2.27 -25.06
N ALA A 91 5.50 -1.31 -24.14
CA ALA A 91 6.57 -0.33 -23.88
C ALA A 91 7.89 -0.98 -23.42
N GLN A 92 7.85 -2.22 -22.94
CA GLN A 92 9.03 -3.02 -22.61
C GLN A 92 9.56 -3.86 -23.78
N ASN A 93 8.94 -3.75 -24.97
CA ASN A 93 9.18 -4.58 -26.16
C ASN A 93 8.98 -6.08 -25.89
N LYS A 94 8.06 -6.42 -24.98
CA LYS A 94 7.80 -7.81 -24.55
C LYS A 94 6.40 -8.32 -24.91
N LEU A 95 5.57 -7.52 -25.58
CA LEU A 95 4.20 -7.92 -25.91
C LEU A 95 4.22 -8.93 -27.06
N THR A 96 3.90 -10.19 -26.74
CA THR A 96 3.70 -11.24 -27.73
C THR A 96 2.22 -11.40 -28.06
N GLU A 97 1.92 -12.02 -29.21
CA GLU A 97 0.54 -12.31 -29.61
C GLU A 97 -0.20 -13.18 -28.58
N SER A 98 0.49 -14.14 -27.97
CA SER A 98 -0.05 -14.96 -26.90
C SER A 98 -0.37 -14.14 -25.65
N LEU A 99 0.50 -13.20 -25.24
CA LEU A 99 0.26 -12.32 -24.10
C LEU A 99 -0.86 -11.33 -24.36
N TYR A 100 -0.93 -10.75 -25.56
CA TYR A 100 -2.03 -9.89 -25.96
C TYR A 100 -3.36 -10.63 -25.92
N ASN A 101 -3.43 -11.83 -26.50
CA ASN A 101 -4.64 -12.64 -26.49
C ASN A 101 -5.02 -13.08 -25.06
N ALA A 102 -4.06 -13.43 -24.21
CA ALA A 102 -4.33 -13.75 -22.81
C ALA A 102 -4.87 -12.51 -22.07
N ALA A 103 -4.25 -11.36 -22.27
CA ALA A 103 -4.69 -10.09 -21.70
C ALA A 103 -6.06 -9.66 -22.23
N MET A 104 -6.43 -9.94 -23.49
CA MET A 104 -7.77 -9.62 -24.02
C MET A 104 -8.87 -10.58 -23.52
N ASN A 105 -8.51 -11.82 -23.17
CA ASN A 105 -9.48 -12.83 -22.73
C ASN A 105 -9.64 -12.94 -21.19
N ALA A 106 -8.78 -12.26 -20.42
CA ALA A 106 -8.87 -12.26 -18.95
C ALA A 106 -10.22 -11.70 -18.48
N LYS A 107 -10.91 -12.42 -17.61
CA LYS A 107 -12.26 -12.10 -17.12
C LYS A 107 -12.26 -11.36 -15.80
N THR A 108 -11.15 -11.44 -15.06
CA THR A 108 -11.03 -10.87 -13.72
C THR A 108 -9.79 -9.98 -13.61
N LEU A 109 -9.81 -9.08 -12.62
CA LEU A 109 -8.67 -8.24 -12.31
C LEU A 109 -7.46 -9.08 -11.86
N ALA A 110 -7.69 -10.15 -11.10
CA ALA A 110 -6.64 -11.05 -10.64
C ALA A 110 -5.88 -11.69 -11.81
N GLU A 111 -6.60 -12.22 -12.81
CA GLU A 111 -5.98 -12.81 -14.02
C GLU A 111 -5.13 -11.78 -14.79
N LEU A 112 -5.59 -10.52 -14.86
CA LEU A 112 -4.80 -9.44 -15.46
C LEU A 112 -3.54 -9.12 -14.64
N GLU A 113 -3.66 -9.05 -13.32
CA GLU A 113 -2.52 -8.78 -12.44
C GLU A 113 -1.47 -9.90 -12.47
N ASP A 114 -1.89 -11.16 -12.61
CA ASP A 114 -1.00 -12.31 -12.76
C ASP A 114 -0.20 -12.23 -14.06
N LEU A 115 -0.85 -11.84 -15.17
CA LEU A 115 -0.17 -11.59 -16.45
C LEU A 115 0.82 -10.43 -16.37
N TRP A 116 0.49 -9.39 -15.59
CA TRP A 116 1.34 -8.22 -15.42
C TRP A 116 2.49 -8.43 -14.45
N ALA A 117 2.35 -9.34 -13.48
CA ALA A 117 3.29 -9.54 -12.38
C ALA A 117 4.77 -9.70 -12.82
N PRO A 118 5.11 -10.47 -13.87
CA PRO A 118 6.50 -10.60 -14.34
C PRO A 118 7.10 -9.32 -14.95
N PHE A 119 6.24 -8.39 -15.37
CA PHE A 119 6.62 -7.15 -16.06
C PHE A 119 6.55 -5.92 -15.16
N LYS A 120 5.96 -6.03 -13.97
CA LYS A 120 6.03 -4.99 -12.96
C LYS A 120 7.50 -4.73 -12.64
N LYS A 121 7.99 -3.55 -13.03
CA LYS A 121 9.27 -3.06 -12.53
C LYS A 121 9.18 -3.06 -11.01
N LYS A 122 10.05 -3.80 -10.33
CA LYS A 122 10.22 -3.63 -8.88
C LYS A 122 10.49 -2.13 -8.68
N LYS A 123 9.66 -1.47 -7.86
CA LYS A 123 9.92 -0.07 -7.52
C LYS A 123 11.33 -0.04 -6.92
N LYS A 124 12.26 0.62 -7.61
CA LYS A 124 13.61 0.82 -7.08
C LYS A 124 13.45 1.63 -5.80
N THR A 125 14.04 1.13 -4.73
CA THR A 125 14.04 1.83 -3.45
C THR A 125 14.93 3.07 -3.55
N ARG A 126 14.83 3.99 -2.58
CA ARG A 126 15.66 5.20 -2.59
C ARG A 126 17.15 4.84 -2.50
N GLY A 127 17.49 3.85 -1.67
CA GLY A 127 18.83 3.30 -1.54
C GLY A 127 19.31 2.64 -2.84
N MET A 128 18.47 1.87 -3.54
CA MET A 128 18.83 1.32 -4.85
C MET A 128 19.13 2.41 -5.88
N ILE A 129 18.32 3.48 -5.92
CA ILE A 129 18.54 4.61 -6.83
C ILE A 129 19.84 5.33 -6.47
N ALA A 130 20.11 5.53 -5.18
CA ALA A 130 21.35 6.14 -4.71
C ALA A 130 22.59 5.27 -5.01
N ALA A 131 22.47 3.94 -4.92
CA ALA A 131 23.53 3.03 -5.31
C ALA A 131 23.82 3.11 -6.82
N GLU A 132 22.78 3.19 -7.66
CA GLU A 132 22.92 3.41 -9.11
C GLU A 132 23.57 4.77 -9.45
N LYS A 133 23.40 5.78 -8.59
CA LYS A 133 24.11 7.06 -8.67
C LYS A 133 25.58 6.96 -8.26
N GLY A 134 26.04 5.80 -7.80
CA GLY A 134 27.43 5.57 -7.36
C GLY A 134 27.73 6.10 -5.97
N LEU A 135 26.72 6.25 -5.11
CA LEU A 135 26.86 6.81 -3.76
C LEU A 135 27.22 5.78 -2.69
N GLU A 136 27.37 4.49 -3.03
CA GLU A 136 27.80 3.44 -2.10
C GLU A 136 29.12 3.75 -1.38
N PRO A 137 30.20 4.22 -2.07
CA PRO A 137 31.45 4.54 -1.38
C PRO A 137 31.31 5.71 -0.39
N LEU A 138 30.38 6.64 -0.64
CA LEU A 138 30.07 7.72 0.30
C LEU A 138 29.28 7.18 1.51
N ALA A 139 28.34 6.26 1.30
CA ALA A 139 27.62 5.60 2.38
C ALA A 139 28.57 4.82 3.30
N ASP A 140 29.51 4.07 2.73
CA ASP A 140 30.55 3.35 3.47
C ASP A 140 31.43 4.32 4.26
N PHE A 141 31.84 5.44 3.63
CA PHE A 141 32.60 6.49 4.30
C PHE A 141 31.84 7.10 5.49
N ILE A 142 30.54 7.39 5.35
CA ILE A 142 29.71 7.92 6.44
C ILE A 142 29.60 6.90 7.58
N ALA A 143 29.51 5.61 7.27
CA ALA A 143 29.46 4.56 8.29
C ALA A 143 30.76 4.44 9.10
N ASP A 144 31.90 4.71 8.46
CA ASP A 144 33.23 4.61 9.07
C ASP A 144 33.74 5.91 9.71
N ALA A 145 33.26 7.07 9.25
CA ALA A 145 33.69 8.40 9.70
C ALA A 145 33.20 8.72 11.12
N ALA A 146 33.87 8.21 12.14
CA ALA A 146 33.55 8.50 13.53
C ALA A 146 33.79 10.00 13.86
N ASN A 147 32.76 10.68 14.40
CA ASN A 147 32.82 12.06 14.91
C ASN A 147 33.40 13.13 13.97
N ASN A 148 33.18 13.01 12.65
CA ASN A 148 33.78 13.95 11.69
C ASN A 148 32.84 14.36 10.55
N ASP A 149 31.85 15.20 10.86
CA ASP A 149 30.89 15.74 9.90
C ASP A 149 31.56 16.51 8.76
N ALA A 150 32.62 17.30 9.06
CA ALA A 150 33.34 18.08 8.05
C ALA A 150 34.03 17.19 7.01
N ALA A 151 34.56 16.03 7.43
CA ALA A 151 35.13 15.06 6.51
C ALA A 151 34.06 14.42 5.61
N VAL A 152 32.86 14.19 6.13
CA VAL A 152 31.72 13.70 5.32
C VAL A 152 31.33 14.72 4.27
N GLU A 153 31.16 15.99 4.65
CA GLU A 153 30.82 17.08 3.71
C GLU A 153 31.91 17.25 2.63
N ALA A 154 33.18 17.18 3.02
CA ALA A 154 34.30 17.23 2.08
C ALA A 154 34.29 16.04 1.12
N LYS A 155 34.08 14.82 1.63
CA LYS A 155 34.04 13.60 0.81
C LYS A 155 32.85 13.60 -0.14
N ALA A 156 31.68 14.06 0.32
CA ALA A 156 30.46 14.16 -0.48
C ALA A 156 30.61 15.11 -1.69
N SER A 157 31.48 16.12 -1.60
CA SER A 157 31.77 17.02 -2.72
C SER A 157 32.40 16.29 -3.92
N GLU A 158 33.04 15.13 -3.71
CA GLU A 158 33.60 14.30 -4.79
C GLU A 158 32.51 13.55 -5.60
N PHE A 159 31.27 13.49 -5.09
CA PHE A 159 30.17 12.73 -5.69
C PHE A 159 29.16 13.62 -6.42
N ILE A 160 29.44 14.91 -6.58
CA ILE A 160 28.62 15.82 -7.38
C ILE A 160 28.74 15.44 -8.85
N LYS A 161 27.61 15.17 -9.50
CA LYS A 161 27.53 14.78 -10.90
C LYS A 161 26.34 15.46 -11.56
N THR A 162 26.60 16.38 -12.47
CA THR A 162 25.56 17.12 -13.22
C THR A 162 25.50 16.75 -14.70
N ASP A 163 26.35 15.83 -15.14
CA ASP A 163 26.47 15.38 -16.54
C ASP A 163 26.49 13.84 -16.60
N ALA A 164 25.47 13.20 -16.03
CA ALA A 164 25.28 11.76 -16.17
C ALA A 164 24.59 11.41 -17.49
N ALA A 165 24.86 10.21 -18.02
CA ALA A 165 24.26 9.71 -19.25
C ALA A 165 22.71 9.64 -19.20
N GLU A 166 22.15 9.54 -18.00
CA GLU A 166 20.73 9.67 -17.73
C GLU A 166 20.53 10.77 -16.67
N GLU A 167 19.64 11.73 -16.94
CA GLU A 167 19.34 12.85 -16.03
C GLU A 167 18.96 12.37 -14.62
N ALA A 168 18.28 11.21 -14.52
CA ALA A 168 17.88 10.60 -13.26
C ALA A 168 19.06 10.19 -12.37
N LEU A 169 20.27 10.04 -12.93
CA LEU A 169 21.49 9.68 -12.23
C LEU A 169 22.32 10.90 -11.80
N ASN A 170 21.82 12.12 -12.04
CA ASN A 170 22.48 13.32 -11.55
C ASN A 170 22.39 13.44 -10.02
N VAL A 171 23.47 13.99 -9.45
CA VAL A 171 23.66 14.35 -8.05
C VAL A 171 24.13 15.82 -8.05
N PRO A 172 23.21 16.79 -8.07
CA PRO A 172 23.58 18.18 -8.36
C PRO A 172 24.23 18.89 -7.19
N THR A 173 24.03 18.42 -5.95
CA THR A 173 24.55 19.08 -4.75
C THR A 173 25.20 18.10 -3.77
N VAL A 174 26.02 18.63 -2.86
CA VAL A 174 26.58 17.89 -1.72
C VAL A 174 25.46 17.30 -0.85
N GLU A 175 24.38 18.05 -0.64
CA GLU A 175 23.23 17.60 0.14
C GLU A 175 22.53 16.40 -0.50
N ASP A 176 22.40 16.38 -1.82
CA ASP A 176 21.80 15.25 -2.54
C ASP A 176 22.70 14.00 -2.48
N ALA A 177 24.02 14.19 -2.53
CA ALA A 177 24.97 13.10 -2.35
C ALA A 177 24.85 12.47 -0.95
N ILE A 178 24.81 13.32 0.08
CA ILE A 178 24.65 12.90 1.47
C ILE A 178 23.29 12.21 1.66
N LYS A 179 22.18 12.80 1.20
CA LYS A 179 20.85 12.20 1.31
C LYS A 179 20.77 10.84 0.64
N GLY A 180 21.31 10.71 -0.58
CA GLY A 180 21.36 9.41 -1.25
C GLY A 180 22.21 8.39 -0.49
N ALA A 181 23.36 8.79 0.04
CA ALA A 181 24.17 7.93 0.89
C ALA A 181 23.42 7.52 2.18
N GLN A 182 22.65 8.42 2.79
CA GLN A 182 21.79 8.13 3.94
C GLN A 182 20.66 7.17 3.58
N ASP A 183 20.04 7.28 2.41
CA ASP A 183 19.01 6.34 1.94
C ASP A 183 19.57 4.90 1.82
N ILE A 184 20.82 4.74 1.35
CA ILE A 184 21.51 3.44 1.31
C ILE A 184 21.69 2.90 2.74
N LEU A 185 22.18 3.74 3.65
CA LEU A 185 22.41 3.37 5.04
C LEU A 185 21.12 3.02 5.77
N ALA A 186 20.05 3.80 5.60
CA ALA A 186 18.74 3.54 6.17
C ALA A 186 18.21 2.15 5.77
N GLU A 187 18.38 1.77 4.49
CA GLU A 187 18.01 0.44 4.03
C GLU A 187 18.85 -0.66 4.66
N ARG A 188 20.19 -0.49 4.74
CA ARG A 188 21.09 -1.44 5.41
C ARG A 188 20.72 -1.62 6.88
N ILE A 189 20.43 -0.53 7.60
CA ILE A 189 20.02 -0.56 9.01
C ILE A 189 18.71 -1.33 9.18
N SER A 190 17.74 -1.13 8.29
CA SER A 190 16.44 -1.82 8.34
C SER A 190 16.51 -3.32 7.98
N GLN A 191 17.52 -3.72 7.21
CA GLN A 191 17.72 -5.10 6.76
C GLN A 191 18.58 -5.93 7.72
N ASP A 192 19.29 -5.29 8.65
CA ASP A 192 20.07 -5.97 9.69
C ASP A 192 19.13 -6.71 10.67
N SER A 193 19.25 -8.03 10.71
CA SER A 193 18.41 -8.89 11.56
C SER A 193 18.60 -8.60 13.05
N ALA A 194 19.80 -8.24 13.49
CA ALA A 194 20.05 -7.92 14.89
C ALA A 194 19.40 -6.58 15.28
N ASN A 195 19.29 -5.62 14.36
CA ASN A 195 18.51 -4.40 14.61
C ASN A 195 17.03 -4.72 14.72
N ARG A 196 16.52 -5.58 13.82
CA ARG A 196 15.12 -6.03 13.86
C ARG A 196 14.77 -6.69 15.19
N SER A 197 15.57 -7.66 15.63
CA SER A 197 15.35 -8.33 16.91
C SER A 197 15.40 -7.34 18.09
N ALA A 198 16.37 -6.42 18.11
CA ALA A 198 16.46 -5.42 19.18
C ALA A 198 15.22 -4.50 19.24
N VAL A 199 14.70 -4.05 18.10
CA VAL A 199 13.48 -3.22 18.05
C VAL A 199 12.24 -4.04 18.40
N HIS A 200 12.15 -5.28 17.93
CA HIS A 200 11.07 -6.20 18.29
C HIS A 200 11.01 -6.42 19.81
N ASP A 201 12.12 -6.82 20.42
CA ASP A 201 12.19 -7.10 21.85
C ASP A 201 11.87 -5.86 22.69
N LEU A 202 12.33 -4.69 22.24
CA LEU A 202 11.97 -3.41 22.86
C LEU A 202 10.46 -3.17 22.81
N TYR A 203 9.84 -3.30 21.64
CA TYR A 203 8.40 -3.07 21.46
C TYR A 203 7.55 -4.06 22.24
N ILE A 204 7.90 -5.35 22.28
CA ILE A 204 7.20 -6.32 23.13
C ILE A 204 7.35 -5.96 24.61
N ALA A 205 8.53 -5.50 25.03
CA ALA A 205 8.79 -5.18 26.43
C ALA A 205 8.08 -3.90 26.91
N THR A 206 8.00 -2.86 26.08
CA THR A 206 7.53 -1.53 26.49
C THR A 206 6.22 -1.08 25.85
N GLY A 207 5.82 -1.69 24.73
CA GLY A 207 4.65 -1.31 23.98
C GLY A 207 3.33 -1.83 24.56
N SER A 208 2.24 -1.23 24.11
CA SER A 208 0.88 -1.65 24.46
C SER A 208 -0.01 -1.79 23.23
N MET A 209 -0.99 -2.69 23.32
CA MET A 209 -2.08 -2.77 22.35
C MET A 209 -3.20 -1.87 22.83
N GLU A 210 -3.52 -0.86 22.03
CA GLU A 210 -4.62 0.06 22.28
C GLU A 210 -5.77 -0.18 21.32
N THR A 211 -6.99 0.00 21.81
CA THR A 211 -8.22 -0.18 21.05
C THR A 211 -9.17 0.97 21.30
N LYS A 212 -9.82 1.42 20.22
CA LYS A 212 -10.85 2.47 20.24
C LYS A 212 -12.07 2.02 19.47
N GLY A 213 -13.26 2.22 20.02
CA GLY A 213 -14.50 1.87 19.34
C GLY A 213 -14.82 2.77 18.16
N ILE A 214 -15.30 2.15 17.09
CA ILE A 214 -15.74 2.84 15.88
C ILE A 214 -17.22 3.18 16.04
N VAL A 215 -17.55 4.47 15.93
CA VAL A 215 -18.93 4.95 16.05
C VAL A 215 -19.63 4.82 14.68
N PRO A 216 -20.72 4.05 14.56
CA PRO A 216 -21.48 3.96 13.33
C PRO A 216 -22.11 5.30 12.93
N ASP A 217 -22.21 5.55 11.63
CA ASP A 217 -22.82 6.77 11.10
C ASP A 217 -24.24 6.98 11.64
N GLY A 218 -24.48 8.17 12.19
CA GLY A 218 -25.77 8.57 12.74
C GLY A 218 -26.07 8.08 14.17
N GLN A 219 -25.11 7.47 14.86
CA GLN A 219 -25.18 7.17 16.30
C GLN A 219 -24.26 8.08 17.11
N ASP A 220 -24.61 8.30 18.38
CA ASP A 220 -23.71 8.91 19.34
C ASP A 220 -22.76 7.86 19.96
N ALA A 221 -21.57 8.31 20.38
CA ALA A 221 -20.53 7.43 20.89
C ALA A 221 -20.96 6.63 22.14
N GLU A 222 -21.78 7.22 23.02
CA GLU A 222 -22.22 6.58 24.26
C GLU A 222 -23.22 5.44 23.98
N THR A 223 -24.13 5.64 23.04
CA THR A 223 -25.05 4.61 22.55
C THR A 223 -24.29 3.50 21.81
N ALA A 224 -23.35 3.87 20.94
CA ALA A 224 -22.54 2.90 20.19
C ALA A 224 -21.72 2.00 21.13
N GLU A 225 -21.09 2.58 22.16
CA GLU A 225 -20.36 1.82 23.18
C GLU A 225 -21.28 0.86 23.95
N LYS A 226 -22.44 1.32 24.43
CA LYS A 226 -23.37 0.49 25.21
C LYS A 226 -23.93 -0.69 24.42
N MET A 227 -24.14 -0.49 23.12
CA MET A 227 -24.69 -1.50 22.21
C MET A 227 -23.62 -2.42 21.64
N SER A 228 -22.34 -2.08 21.78
CA SER A 228 -21.25 -2.88 21.25
C SER A 228 -21.08 -4.19 22.01
N THR A 229 -21.06 -5.30 21.28
CA THR A 229 -20.67 -6.62 21.78
C THR A 229 -19.26 -6.61 22.39
N TYR A 230 -18.41 -5.67 21.95
CA TYR A 230 -17.02 -5.54 22.35
C TYR A 230 -16.78 -4.41 23.35
N LYS A 231 -17.81 -4.01 24.11
CA LYS A 231 -17.75 -2.91 25.09
C LYS A 231 -16.52 -2.95 26.02
N MET A 232 -16.11 -4.14 26.45
CA MET A 232 -14.93 -4.30 27.33
C MET A 232 -13.61 -3.83 26.69
N TYR A 233 -13.57 -3.75 25.36
CA TYR A 233 -12.42 -3.35 24.55
C TYR A 233 -12.69 -2.04 23.79
N TRP A 234 -13.72 -1.27 24.17
CA TRP A 234 -14.06 -0.03 23.46
C TRP A 234 -13.05 1.09 23.69
N ASP A 235 -12.52 1.18 24.90
CA ASP A 235 -11.40 2.05 25.26
C ASP A 235 -10.48 1.25 26.17
N TYR A 236 -9.57 0.51 25.56
CA TYR A 236 -8.76 -0.49 26.24
C TYR A 236 -7.31 -0.43 25.81
N SER A 237 -6.41 -0.58 26.79
CA SER A 237 -4.96 -0.63 26.61
C SER A 237 -4.40 -1.75 27.50
N GLU A 238 -3.57 -2.62 26.93
CA GLU A 238 -2.85 -3.68 27.65
C GLU A 238 -1.42 -3.81 27.12
N PRO A 239 -0.39 -3.97 28.00
CA PRO A 239 0.98 -4.22 27.57
C PRO A 239 1.12 -5.48 26.69
N LEU A 240 1.95 -5.39 25.65
CA LEU A 240 2.14 -6.50 24.69
C LEU A 240 2.70 -7.76 25.36
N ASN A 241 3.60 -7.61 26.33
CA ASN A 241 4.14 -8.74 27.08
C ASN A 241 3.16 -9.42 28.07
N GLN A 242 1.93 -8.92 28.21
CA GLN A 242 0.95 -9.42 29.18
C GLN A 242 -0.39 -9.80 28.55
N ILE A 243 -0.66 -9.37 27.31
CA ILE A 243 -1.93 -9.62 26.65
C ILE A 243 -2.16 -11.12 26.45
N LYS A 244 -3.36 -11.57 26.82
CA LYS A 244 -3.69 -13.00 26.76
C LYS A 244 -4.23 -13.38 25.39
N PRO A 245 -3.91 -14.59 24.87
CA PRO A 245 -4.38 -15.08 23.57
C PRO A 245 -5.86 -14.86 23.27
N HIS A 246 -6.76 -15.19 24.21
CA HIS A 246 -8.20 -15.05 24.01
C HIS A 246 -8.67 -13.58 23.86
N ARG A 247 -7.94 -12.62 24.42
CA ARG A 247 -8.24 -11.19 24.27
C ARG A 247 -7.83 -10.70 22.89
N ILE A 248 -6.68 -11.16 22.42
CA ILE A 248 -6.20 -10.91 21.06
C ILE A 248 -7.21 -11.41 20.03
N LEU A 249 -7.73 -12.63 20.20
CA LEU A 249 -8.79 -13.16 19.33
C LEU A 249 -10.05 -12.28 19.35
N ALA A 250 -10.47 -11.82 20.52
CA ALA A 250 -11.65 -10.97 20.64
C ALA A 250 -11.45 -9.61 19.96
N ILE A 251 -10.29 -8.98 20.17
CA ILE A 251 -9.91 -7.70 19.56
C ILE A 251 -9.79 -7.83 18.04
N ASN A 252 -9.09 -8.85 17.54
CA ASN A 252 -8.92 -9.07 16.10
C ASN A 252 -10.26 -9.39 15.41
N ARG A 253 -11.17 -10.09 16.08
CA ARG A 253 -12.53 -10.29 15.59
C ARG A 253 -13.30 -8.97 15.51
N ALA A 254 -13.22 -8.16 16.57
CA ALA A 254 -13.88 -6.86 16.62
C ALA A 254 -13.36 -5.90 15.52
N GLU A 255 -12.05 -5.89 15.28
CA GLU A 255 -11.42 -5.14 14.18
C GLU A 255 -11.94 -5.61 12.81
N ARG A 256 -11.99 -6.93 12.57
CA ARG A 256 -12.51 -7.52 11.33
C ARG A 256 -13.99 -7.19 11.08
N GLU A 257 -14.78 -7.10 12.15
CA GLU A 257 -16.19 -6.71 12.10
C GLU A 257 -16.38 -5.18 12.02
N GLY A 258 -15.29 -4.39 12.03
CA GLY A 258 -15.34 -2.93 11.96
C GLY A 258 -15.88 -2.26 13.22
N ALA A 259 -15.84 -2.96 14.37
CA ALA A 259 -16.33 -2.44 15.64
C ALA A 259 -15.25 -1.69 16.44
N LEU A 260 -13.97 -2.05 16.27
CA LEU A 260 -12.82 -1.43 16.94
C LEU A 260 -11.72 -1.08 15.93
N GLU A 261 -11.04 0.02 16.19
CA GLU A 261 -9.73 0.35 15.65
C GLU A 261 -8.66 -0.14 16.62
N VAL A 262 -7.61 -0.78 16.11
CA VAL A 262 -6.52 -1.36 16.91
C VAL A 262 -5.20 -0.70 16.54
N THR A 263 -4.48 -0.23 17.53
CA THR A 263 -3.16 0.41 17.36
C THR A 263 -2.15 -0.24 18.31
N LEU A 264 -0.91 -0.37 17.88
CA LEU A 264 0.22 -0.69 18.75
C LEU A 264 0.89 0.61 19.16
N ASP A 265 0.76 1.00 20.43
CA ASP A 265 1.45 2.16 20.98
C ASP A 265 2.87 1.75 21.39
N VAL A 266 3.85 2.26 20.64
CA VAL A 266 5.28 1.96 20.83
C VAL A 266 6.11 3.25 20.72
N SER A 267 7.20 3.31 21.47
CA SER A 267 8.12 4.45 21.41
C SER A 267 9.15 4.27 20.29
N VAL A 268 8.84 4.82 19.11
CA VAL A 268 9.77 4.81 17.96
C VAL A 268 11.06 5.57 18.28
N ASP A 269 10.97 6.65 19.06
CA ASP A 269 12.13 7.42 19.51
C ASP A 269 13.08 6.58 20.37
N GLU A 270 12.55 5.70 21.21
CA GLU A 270 13.38 4.77 21.99
C GLU A 270 14.05 3.73 21.09
N ALA A 271 13.34 3.22 20.07
CA ALA A 271 13.94 2.33 19.08
C ALA A 271 15.08 3.00 18.32
N VAL A 272 14.90 4.26 17.89
CA VAL A 272 15.96 5.06 17.25
C VAL A 272 17.17 5.17 18.18
N LYS A 273 16.96 5.57 19.44
CA LYS A 273 18.04 5.69 20.43
C LYS A 273 18.75 4.36 20.68
N GLU A 274 18.03 3.25 20.70
CA GLU A 274 18.62 1.92 20.92
C GLU A 274 19.55 1.52 19.77
N ILE A 275 19.13 1.76 18.53
CA ILE A 275 19.98 1.50 17.36
C ILE A 275 21.16 2.48 17.30
N GLN A 276 20.97 3.76 17.61
CA GLN A 276 22.08 4.73 17.70
C GLN A 276 23.12 4.34 18.75
N LYS A 277 22.68 3.86 19.94
CA LYS A 277 23.58 3.32 20.97
C LYS A 277 24.35 2.08 20.51
N LYS A 278 23.83 1.27 19.58
CA LYS A 278 24.53 0.11 19.05
C LYS A 278 25.71 0.52 18.16
N TYR A 279 25.53 1.51 17.30
CA TYR A 279 26.56 1.88 16.32
C TYR A 279 27.51 3.00 16.77
N LYS A 280 27.10 3.89 17.70
CA LYS A 280 27.92 4.96 18.32
C LYS A 280 28.95 5.63 17.40
N ARG A 281 28.53 6.06 16.20
CA ARG A 281 29.43 6.70 15.23
C ARG A 281 29.69 8.16 15.56
N GLY A 282 28.69 8.86 16.11
CA GLY A 282 28.79 10.25 16.55
C GLY A 282 29.01 11.25 15.41
N ASN A 283 28.62 10.89 14.18
CA ASN A 283 28.44 11.83 13.08
C ASN A 283 26.94 11.98 12.80
N LYS A 284 26.49 13.21 12.56
CA LYS A 284 25.05 13.52 12.43
C LYS A 284 24.41 12.81 11.24
N TYR A 285 25.18 12.54 10.20
CA TYR A 285 24.68 11.96 8.96
C TYR A 285 24.30 10.49 9.12
N TYR A 286 25.10 9.72 9.85
CA TYR A 286 24.81 8.33 10.18
C TYR A 286 23.66 8.25 11.17
N ASP A 287 23.61 9.14 12.17
CA ASP A 287 22.52 9.18 13.15
C ASP A 287 21.16 9.49 12.49
N ASN A 288 21.15 10.43 11.54
CA ASN A 288 19.97 10.75 10.71
C ASN A 288 19.58 9.56 9.80
N ALA A 289 20.55 8.82 9.26
CA ALA A 289 20.27 7.64 8.45
C ALA A 289 19.68 6.49 9.29
N ILE A 290 20.14 6.33 10.54
CA ILE A 290 19.54 5.40 11.50
C ILE A 290 18.10 5.81 11.79
N GLU A 291 17.85 7.10 12.09
CA GLU A 291 16.52 7.60 12.38
C GLU A 291 15.55 7.32 11.23
N ASP A 292 15.90 7.71 9.99
CA ASP A 292 15.07 7.43 8.82
C ASP A 292 14.88 5.91 8.59
N GLY A 293 15.95 5.11 8.72
CA GLY A 293 15.88 3.66 8.59
C GLY A 293 14.95 3.01 9.61
N VAL A 294 14.97 3.49 10.85
CA VAL A 294 14.10 2.98 11.92
C VAL A 294 12.66 3.42 11.72
N VAL A 295 12.42 4.72 11.54
CA VAL A 295 11.07 5.30 11.46
C VAL A 295 10.33 4.84 10.20
N ARG A 296 11.00 4.89 9.04
CA ARG A 296 10.34 4.65 7.74
C ARG A 296 10.26 3.17 7.37
N LEU A 297 11.25 2.36 7.78
CA LEU A 297 11.41 1.00 7.28
C LEU A 297 11.30 -0.06 8.38
N LEU A 298 12.13 0.04 9.42
CA LEU A 298 12.25 -1.02 10.42
C LEU A 298 11.03 -1.10 11.35
N SER A 299 10.64 0.03 11.95
CA SER A 299 9.53 0.08 12.91
C SER A 299 8.20 -0.38 12.29
N PRO A 300 7.79 0.11 11.09
CA PRO A 300 6.57 -0.39 10.45
C PRO A 300 6.63 -1.89 10.09
N ALA A 301 7.82 -2.42 9.79
CA ALA A 301 7.99 -3.84 9.51
C ALA A 301 7.83 -4.69 10.78
N VAL A 302 8.48 -4.29 11.88
CA VAL A 302 8.38 -4.97 13.18
C VAL A 302 6.96 -4.91 13.73
N LEU A 303 6.26 -3.77 13.59
CA LEU A 303 4.86 -3.67 14.03
C LEU A 303 3.93 -4.65 13.30
N ARG A 304 4.14 -4.86 12.00
CA ARG A 304 3.39 -5.86 11.23
C ARG A 304 3.73 -7.29 11.66
N GLU A 305 5.01 -7.55 11.95
CA GLU A 305 5.49 -8.83 12.47
C GLU A 305 4.82 -9.14 13.81
N ILE A 306 4.87 -8.22 14.78
CA ILE A 306 4.19 -8.38 16.08
C ILE A 306 2.68 -8.62 15.89
N ARG A 307 2.00 -7.86 15.04
CA ARG A 307 0.55 -8.09 14.77
C ARG A 307 0.27 -9.48 14.16
N SER A 308 1.17 -10.01 13.34
CA SER A 308 1.03 -11.33 12.73
C SER A 308 1.30 -12.44 13.74
N ASP A 309 2.37 -12.32 14.53
CA ASP A 309 2.81 -13.35 15.48
C ASP A 309 1.79 -13.50 16.62
N GLU A 310 1.29 -12.38 17.17
CA GLU A 310 0.23 -12.39 18.18
C GLU A 310 -1.08 -13.00 17.66
N PHE A 311 -1.36 -12.87 16.35
CA PHE A 311 -2.51 -13.51 15.72
C PHE A 311 -2.31 -15.03 15.63
N ASP A 312 -1.15 -15.47 15.13
CA ASP A 312 -0.84 -16.89 14.94
C ASP A 312 -0.75 -17.64 16.28
N GLU A 313 -0.14 -17.05 17.31
CA GLU A 313 -0.10 -17.63 18.67
C GLU A 313 -1.50 -17.77 19.26
N ALA A 314 -2.36 -16.78 19.04
CA ALA A 314 -3.71 -16.78 19.56
C ALA A 314 -4.59 -17.86 18.90
N ASP A 315 -4.47 -18.02 17.58
CA ASP A 315 -5.15 -19.08 16.82
C ASP A 315 -4.68 -20.48 17.25
N ALA A 316 -3.37 -20.67 17.44
CA ALA A 316 -2.80 -21.94 17.91
C ALA A 316 -3.31 -22.33 19.30
N HIS A 317 -3.41 -21.35 20.22
CA HIS A 317 -3.95 -21.59 21.56
C HIS A 317 -5.46 -21.92 21.53
N GLY A 318 -6.21 -21.28 20.62
CA GLY A 318 -7.62 -21.57 20.41
C GLY A 318 -7.88 -23.01 20.00
N ILE A 319 -7.04 -23.59 19.13
CA ILE A 319 -7.14 -24.98 18.67
C ILE A 319 -6.80 -25.99 19.79
N GLY A 320 -5.86 -25.66 20.69
CA GLY A 320 -5.40 -26.57 21.75
C GLY A 320 -6.34 -26.69 22.96
N VAL A 321 -7.36 -25.84 23.07
CA VAL A 321 -8.32 -25.81 24.20
C VAL A 321 -9.64 -26.54 23.88
N PHE A 322 -9.84 -26.99 22.63
CA PHE A 322 -10.94 -27.87 22.22
C PHE A 322 -10.51 -29.34 22.16
#